data_AF-A0A316X9I5-F1
#
_entry.id   AF-A0A316X9I5-F1
#
_cell.length_a   1.000
_cell.length_b   1.000
_cell.length_c   1.000
_cell.angle_alpha   90.00
_cell.angle_beta   90.00
_cell.angle_gamma   90.00
#
_symmetry.space_group_name_H-M   'P 1'
#
loop_
_entity.id
_entity.type
_entity.pdbx_description
1 polymer ?
#
loop_
_entity_poly.entity_id
_entity_poly.type
_entity_poly.pdbx_seq_one_letter_code
_entity_poly.pdbx_strand_id
1 'polypeptide(L)'
;MVKNIALIGAWCILLLSCSQNQKKETKANDELRTVIANYKPTGDTLKYVNSFLKKLDDKNTEAGIFINKYEYQIEDSCFKAQKKLWDSLSFHQNETAQETFDSLIITPQIKKYREHFAINFDEYAIAREFLVSRNSTVKYLNKKYKLGLWDPTLDPVRKDQ
;
A
#
# COMPACT_ATOMS: atom_id res chain seq x y z
N MET A 1 -52.74 -47.67 -4.06
CA MET A 1 -51.31 -47.56 -3.68
C MET A 1 -50.72 -46.37 -4.44
N VAL A 2 -50.73 -45.17 -3.84
CA VAL A 2 -49.95 -44.02 -4.32
C VAL A 2 -49.47 -43.31 -3.07
N LYS A 3 -48.21 -43.56 -2.69
CA LYS A 3 -47.45 -42.77 -1.72
C LYS A 3 -46.34 -42.09 -2.50
N ASN A 4 -45.99 -40.89 -2.07
CA ASN A 4 -44.90 -40.05 -2.56
C ASN A 4 -45.26 -39.22 -3.79
N ILE A 5 -45.60 -37.96 -3.58
CA ILE A 5 -45.09 -36.75 -4.27
C ILE A 5 -45.73 -35.58 -3.51
N ALA A 6 -45.14 -35.16 -2.38
CA ALA A 6 -45.53 -33.92 -1.70
C ALA A 6 -44.44 -33.41 -0.74
N LEU A 7 -43.16 -33.75 -0.97
CA LEU A 7 -42.08 -33.36 -0.05
C LEU A 7 -40.80 -32.91 -0.75
N ILE A 8 -40.92 -32.33 -1.94
CA ILE A 8 -39.78 -31.74 -2.67
C ILE A 8 -40.00 -30.23 -2.93
N GLY A 9 -41.25 -29.74 -2.89
CA GLY A 9 -41.55 -28.33 -3.17
C GLY A 9 -41.20 -27.33 -2.04
N ALA A 10 -41.01 -27.79 -0.81
CA ALA A 10 -40.81 -26.90 0.34
C ALA A 10 -39.34 -26.62 0.69
N TRP A 11 -38.39 -27.35 0.11
CA TRP A 11 -36.95 -27.16 0.38
C TRP A 11 -36.25 -26.22 -0.61
N CYS A 12 -36.86 -25.91 -1.76
CA CYS A 12 -36.27 -24.98 -2.73
C CYS A 12 -36.51 -23.50 -2.38
N ILE A 13 -37.43 -23.17 -1.46
CA ILE A 13 -37.77 -21.77 -1.14
C ILE A 13 -36.83 -21.21 -0.05
N LEU A 14 -36.16 -22.05 0.75
CA LEU A 14 -35.23 -21.60 1.78
C LEU A 14 -33.83 -21.22 1.25
N LEU A 15 -33.49 -21.58 0.01
CA LEU A 15 -32.20 -21.20 -0.60
C LEU A 15 -32.25 -19.84 -1.32
N LEU A 16 -33.43 -19.23 -1.49
CA LEU A 16 -33.59 -17.92 -2.12
C LEU A 16 -33.67 -16.75 -1.11
N SER A 17 -33.69 -17.03 0.20
CA SER A 17 -33.66 -16.01 1.25
C SER A 17 -32.26 -15.61 1.73
N CYS A 18 -31.19 -15.99 1.00
CA CYS A 18 -29.88 -15.33 1.08
C CYS A 18 -29.79 -14.09 0.17
N SER A 19 -30.93 -13.45 -0.11
CA SER A 19 -31.02 -12.15 -0.76
C SER A 19 -31.14 -11.07 0.32
N GLN A 20 -30.30 -10.04 0.27
CA GLN A 20 -30.34 -8.80 1.08
C GLN A 20 -29.71 -8.80 2.47
N ASN A 21 -28.47 -9.29 2.58
CA ASN A 21 -27.47 -8.56 3.36
C ASN A 21 -26.23 -8.42 2.48
N GLN A 22 -26.24 -7.43 1.58
CA GLN A 22 -24.99 -6.94 1.00
C GLN A 22 -24.20 -6.29 2.16
N LYS A 23 -23.52 -7.12 2.95
CA LYS A 23 -22.41 -6.68 3.78
C LYS A 23 -21.48 -5.97 2.79
N LYS A 24 -21.44 -4.64 2.84
CA LYS A 24 -20.51 -3.85 2.04
C LYS A 24 -19.13 -4.44 2.34
N GLU A 25 -18.57 -5.15 1.37
CA GLU A 25 -17.31 -5.85 1.54
C GLU A 25 -16.29 -4.79 1.95
N THR A 26 -15.85 -4.87 3.21
CA THR A 26 -14.94 -3.88 3.78
C THR A 26 -13.61 -4.07 3.07
N LYS A 27 -13.20 -3.08 2.29
CA LYS A 27 -11.95 -3.17 1.56
C LYS A 27 -10.79 -2.89 2.50
N ALA A 28 -9.64 -3.49 2.23
CA ALA A 28 -8.42 -3.35 3.02
C ALA A 28 -8.08 -1.89 3.34
N ASN A 29 -8.31 -0.98 2.38
CA ASN A 29 -7.97 0.43 2.52
C ASN A 29 -9.14 1.37 2.90
N ASP A 30 -10.29 0.86 3.34
CA ASP A 30 -11.44 1.71 3.70
C ASP A 30 -11.15 2.66 4.86
N GLU A 31 -10.44 2.21 5.89
CA GLU A 31 -10.00 3.08 7.00
C GLU A 31 -9.10 4.21 6.50
N LEU A 32 -8.14 3.90 5.63
CA LEU A 32 -7.25 4.90 5.05
C LEU A 32 -8.03 5.90 4.19
N ARG A 33 -9.03 5.44 3.43
CA ARG A 33 -9.93 6.32 2.66
C ARG A 33 -10.65 7.32 3.55
N THR A 34 -11.11 6.91 4.73
CA THR A 34 -11.71 7.83 5.71
C THR A 34 -10.71 8.89 6.17
N VAL A 35 -9.46 8.52 6.42
CA VAL A 35 -8.42 9.48 6.83
C VAL A 35 -8.12 10.51 5.74
N ILE A 36 -8.02 10.07 4.48
CA ILE A 36 -7.65 10.96 3.37
C ILE A 36 -8.81 11.77 2.78
N ALA A 37 -10.07 11.39 3.05
CA ALA A 37 -11.25 12.07 2.54
C ALA A 37 -11.29 13.57 2.89
N ASN A 38 -10.68 13.95 4.03
CA ASN A 38 -10.59 15.33 4.48
C ASN A 38 -9.77 16.24 3.55
N TYR A 39 -8.85 15.67 2.76
CA TYR A 39 -7.95 16.44 1.90
C TYR A 39 -8.50 16.70 0.50
N LYS A 40 -9.62 16.06 0.13
CA LYS A 40 -10.31 16.24 -1.17
C LYS A 40 -9.34 16.29 -2.36
N PRO A 41 -8.52 15.26 -2.61
CA PRO A 41 -7.61 15.26 -3.76
C PRO A 41 -8.40 15.44 -5.08
N THR A 42 -7.80 16.11 -6.05
CA THR A 42 -8.38 16.37 -7.37
C THR A 42 -7.41 15.97 -8.48
N GLY A 43 -7.90 15.97 -9.73
CA GLY A 43 -7.07 15.72 -10.91
C GLY A 43 -6.31 14.39 -10.88
N ASP A 44 -5.06 14.42 -11.30
CA ASP A 44 -4.19 13.25 -11.36
C ASP A 44 -3.89 12.65 -9.99
N THR A 45 -3.78 13.47 -8.94
CA THR A 45 -3.59 12.99 -7.58
C THR A 45 -4.74 12.09 -7.14
N LEU A 46 -5.99 12.51 -7.36
CA LEU A 46 -7.17 11.69 -7.05
C LEU A 46 -7.16 10.38 -7.84
N LYS A 47 -6.86 10.48 -9.15
CA LYS A 47 -6.81 9.33 -10.05
C LYS A 47 -5.78 8.31 -9.59
N TYR A 48 -4.55 8.73 -9.32
CA TYR A 48 -3.47 7.83 -8.93
C TYR A 48 -3.63 7.28 -7.52
N VAL A 49 -4.06 8.08 -6.55
CA VAL A 49 -4.36 7.58 -5.19
C VAL A 49 -5.47 6.53 -5.24
N ASN A 50 -6.56 6.78 -5.96
CA ASN A 50 -7.64 5.81 -6.06
C ASN A 50 -7.24 4.54 -6.82
N SER A 51 -6.48 4.68 -7.91
CA SER A 51 -5.94 3.54 -8.68
C SER A 51 -5.04 2.68 -7.81
N PHE A 52 -4.10 3.30 -7.10
CA PHE A 52 -3.19 2.65 -6.17
C PHE A 52 -3.96 1.88 -5.09
N LEU A 53 -4.86 2.54 -4.35
CA LEU A 53 -5.63 1.87 -3.29
C LEU A 53 -6.53 0.75 -3.83
N LYS A 54 -7.10 0.91 -5.03
CA LYS A 54 -7.90 -0.14 -5.66
C LYS A 54 -7.05 -1.38 -5.95
N LYS A 55 -5.87 -1.22 -6.56
CA LYS A 55 -4.98 -2.35 -6.90
C LYS A 55 -4.52 -3.11 -5.66
N LEU A 56 -4.32 -2.40 -4.56
CA LEU A 56 -4.03 -3.01 -3.27
C LEU A 56 -5.24 -3.76 -2.69
N ASP A 57 -6.44 -3.19 -2.77
CA ASP A 57 -7.67 -3.88 -2.34
C ASP A 57 -7.92 -5.15 -3.15
N ASP A 58 -7.67 -5.13 -4.47
CA ASP A 58 -7.80 -6.31 -5.35
C ASP A 58 -6.87 -7.46 -4.93
N LYS A 59 -5.84 -7.16 -4.10
CA LYS A 59 -4.90 -8.13 -3.51
C LYS A 59 -5.05 -8.23 -1.98
N ASN A 60 -6.12 -7.67 -1.41
CA ASN A 60 -6.38 -7.60 0.03
C ASN A 60 -5.16 -7.10 0.84
N THR A 61 -4.46 -6.08 0.32
CA THR A 61 -3.27 -5.50 0.94
C THR A 61 -3.57 -4.07 1.38
N GLU A 62 -3.12 -3.70 2.57
CA GLU A 62 -3.22 -2.32 3.03
C GLU A 62 -2.02 -1.49 2.54
N ALA A 63 -2.25 -0.21 2.22
CA ALA A 63 -1.21 0.69 1.72
C ALA A 63 -0.01 0.82 2.66
N GLY A 64 -0.25 0.83 3.98
CA GLY A 64 0.86 0.87 4.94
C GLY A 64 1.72 -0.40 4.92
N ILE A 65 1.14 -1.58 4.64
CA ILE A 65 1.90 -2.83 4.46
C ILE A 65 2.74 -2.74 3.18
N PHE A 66 2.14 -2.25 2.09
CA PHE A 66 2.84 -2.05 0.83
C PHE A 66 4.03 -1.09 1.00
N ILE A 67 3.79 0.09 1.57
CA ILE A 67 4.81 1.12 1.82
C ILE A 67 5.92 0.56 2.72
N ASN A 68 5.55 -0.14 3.81
CA ASN A 68 6.54 -0.75 4.70
C ASN A 68 7.47 -1.71 3.95
N LYS A 69 6.91 -2.58 3.12
CA LYS A 69 7.69 -3.55 2.37
C LYS A 69 8.54 -2.89 1.30
N TYR A 70 7.98 -1.93 0.57
CA TYR A 70 8.67 -1.19 -0.46
C TYR A 70 9.87 -0.42 0.11
N GLU A 71 9.65 0.41 1.12
CA GLU A 71 10.63 1.40 1.62
C GLU A 71 11.53 0.90 2.75
N TYR A 72 11.05 -0.04 3.57
CA TYR A 72 11.77 -0.43 4.80
C TYR A 72 12.17 -1.89 4.85
N GLN A 73 11.66 -2.74 3.97
CA GLN A 73 12.11 -4.13 3.90
C GLN A 73 12.99 -4.36 2.69
N ILE A 74 12.57 -3.91 1.50
CA ILE A 74 13.38 -4.06 0.29
C ILE A 74 14.51 -3.04 0.32
N GLU A 75 14.20 -1.75 0.37
CA GLU A 75 15.22 -0.69 0.34
C GLU A 75 16.18 -0.77 1.54
N ASP A 76 15.71 -0.90 2.79
CA ASP A 76 16.61 -0.98 3.96
C ASP A 76 17.42 -2.29 4.03
N SER A 77 16.85 -3.44 3.68
CA SER A 77 17.64 -4.69 3.63
C SER A 77 18.72 -4.61 2.56
N CYS A 78 18.41 -3.99 1.43
CA CYS A 78 19.38 -3.72 0.39
C CYS A 78 20.43 -2.72 0.88
N PHE A 79 20.04 -1.61 1.50
CA PHE A 79 20.95 -0.61 2.07
C PHE A 79 21.89 -1.22 3.12
N LYS A 80 21.40 -2.11 3.99
CA LYS A 80 22.23 -2.83 4.98
C LYS A 80 23.25 -3.75 4.32
N ALA A 81 22.84 -4.49 3.28
CA ALA A 81 23.76 -5.33 2.51
C ALA A 81 24.80 -4.49 1.76
N GLN A 82 24.39 -3.33 1.24
CA GLN A 82 25.23 -2.36 0.56
C GLN A 82 26.25 -1.72 1.51
N LYS A 83 25.82 -1.26 2.70
CA LYS A 83 26.69 -0.71 3.73
C LYS A 83 27.77 -1.70 4.17
N LYS A 84 27.43 -2.98 4.36
CA LYS A 84 28.41 -4.01 4.71
C LYS A 84 29.47 -4.20 3.61
N LEU A 85 29.08 -4.07 2.34
CA LEU A 85 30.01 -4.08 1.22
C LEU A 85 30.89 -2.82 1.22
N TRP A 86 30.31 -1.64 1.41
CA TRP A 86 31.02 -0.37 1.45
C TRP A 86 32.04 -0.28 2.59
N ASP A 87 31.70 -0.75 3.79
CA ASP A 87 32.61 -0.78 4.94
C ASP A 87 33.87 -1.65 4.67
N SER A 88 33.84 -2.49 3.63
CA SER A 88 34.96 -3.36 3.20
C SER A 88 35.76 -2.84 1.99
N LEU A 89 35.32 -1.74 1.37
CA LEU A 89 35.89 -1.20 0.13
C LEU A 89 36.59 0.15 0.35
N SER A 90 37.56 0.47 -0.52
CA SER A 90 38.17 1.81 -0.58
C SER A 90 37.19 2.84 -1.16
N PHE A 91 37.43 4.14 -0.91
CA PHE A 91 36.55 5.24 -1.33
C PHE A 91 36.22 5.22 -2.85
N HIS A 92 37.19 4.96 -3.73
CA HIS A 92 36.95 4.89 -5.19
C HIS A 92 36.17 3.63 -5.64
N GLN A 93 36.27 2.53 -4.90
CA GLN A 93 35.47 1.33 -5.20
C GLN A 93 34.01 1.51 -4.77
N ASN A 94 33.73 2.52 -3.94
CA ASN A 94 32.44 2.76 -3.33
C ASN A 94 31.41 3.31 -4.33
N GLU A 95 31.79 4.30 -5.15
CA GLU A 95 30.89 4.93 -6.13
C GLU A 95 30.41 3.93 -7.20
N THR A 96 31.31 3.18 -7.82
CA THR A 96 30.93 2.16 -8.82
C THR A 96 30.13 1.01 -8.19
N ALA A 97 30.44 0.63 -6.94
CA ALA A 97 29.67 -0.39 -6.22
C ALA A 97 28.26 0.10 -5.88
N GLN A 98 28.08 1.37 -5.56
CA GLN A 98 26.78 1.98 -5.32
C GLN A 98 25.88 1.92 -6.56
N GLU A 99 26.34 2.44 -7.69
CA GLU A 99 25.57 2.45 -8.94
C GLU A 99 25.18 1.02 -9.38
N THR A 100 26.11 0.07 -9.24
CA THR A 100 25.87 -1.34 -9.56
C THR A 100 24.79 -1.94 -8.65
N PHE A 101 24.83 -1.65 -7.36
CA PHE A 101 23.90 -2.22 -6.40
C PHE A 101 22.49 -1.64 -6.53
N ASP A 102 22.39 -0.32 -6.74
CA ASP A 102 21.11 0.37 -6.96
C ASP A 102 20.44 -0.11 -8.25
N SER A 103 21.20 -0.30 -9.33
CA SER A 103 20.69 -0.71 -10.64
C SER A 103 20.39 -2.22 -10.75
N LEU A 104 21.21 -3.09 -10.16
CA LEU A 104 21.09 -4.55 -10.34
C LEU A 104 20.31 -5.24 -9.22
N ILE A 105 20.29 -4.67 -8.01
CA ILE A 105 19.68 -5.32 -6.84
C ILE A 105 18.42 -4.58 -6.38
N ILE A 106 18.51 -3.28 -6.10
CA ILE A 106 17.38 -2.52 -5.53
C ILE A 106 16.28 -2.33 -6.58
N THR A 107 16.62 -1.66 -7.69
CA THR A 107 15.66 -1.29 -8.74
C THR A 107 14.84 -2.48 -9.25
N PRO A 108 15.42 -3.66 -9.55
CA PRO A 108 14.66 -4.79 -10.04
C PRO A 108 13.73 -5.41 -8.98
N GLN A 109 14.12 -5.46 -7.71
CA GLN A 109 13.29 -6.02 -6.64
C GLN A 109 12.09 -5.13 -6.34
N ILE A 110 12.32 -3.82 -6.26
CA ILE A 110 11.26 -2.84 -6.12
C ILE A 110 10.32 -2.89 -7.33
N LYS A 111 10.86 -2.94 -8.55
CA LYS A 111 10.07 -3.05 -9.79
C LYS A 111 9.18 -4.30 -9.75
N LYS A 112 9.74 -5.47 -9.45
CA LYS A 112 8.98 -6.74 -9.32
C LYS A 112 7.87 -6.62 -8.29
N TYR A 113 8.16 -5.98 -7.14
CA TYR A 113 7.16 -5.81 -6.09
C TYR A 113 6.01 -4.90 -6.54
N ARG A 114 6.27 -3.78 -7.22
CA ARG A 114 5.21 -2.94 -7.79
C ARG A 114 4.39 -3.66 -8.87
N GLU A 115 5.07 -4.35 -9.77
CA GLU A 115 4.45 -5.07 -10.90
C GLU A 115 3.55 -6.21 -10.43
N HIS A 116 3.82 -6.83 -9.28
CA HIS A 116 2.92 -7.81 -8.66
C HIS A 116 1.51 -7.25 -8.40
N PHE A 117 1.41 -5.95 -8.13
CA PHE A 117 0.15 -5.24 -7.93
C PHE A 117 -0.31 -4.48 -9.20
N ALA A 118 0.39 -4.63 -10.32
CA ALA A 118 0.19 -3.84 -11.54
C ALA A 118 0.29 -2.31 -11.30
N ILE A 119 1.10 -1.89 -10.32
CA ILE A 119 1.38 -0.49 -10.01
C ILE A 119 2.60 -0.06 -10.82
N ASN A 120 2.52 1.06 -11.53
CA ASN A 120 3.68 1.64 -12.22
C ASN A 120 4.39 2.67 -11.34
N PHE A 121 5.56 3.16 -11.77
CA PHE A 121 6.36 4.08 -10.96
C PHE A 121 5.65 5.42 -10.72
N ASP A 122 5.10 6.05 -11.75
CA ASP A 122 4.47 7.37 -11.63
C ASP A 122 3.23 7.33 -10.73
N GLU A 123 2.41 6.29 -10.87
CA GLU A 123 1.26 6.05 -10.01
C GLU A 123 1.69 5.93 -8.54
N TYR A 124 2.73 5.13 -8.28
CA TYR A 124 3.25 5.00 -6.92
C TYR A 124 3.84 6.31 -6.41
N ALA A 125 4.65 7.01 -7.20
CA ALA A 125 5.30 8.24 -6.78
C ALA A 125 4.28 9.29 -6.33
N ILE A 126 3.23 9.52 -7.13
CA ILE A 126 2.18 10.50 -6.82
C ILE A 126 1.32 10.03 -5.63
N ALA A 127 0.92 8.76 -5.61
CA ALA A 127 0.14 8.23 -4.49
C ALA A 127 0.92 8.27 -3.18
N ARG A 128 2.20 7.89 -3.21
CA ARG A 128 3.12 7.93 -2.07
C ARG A 128 3.28 9.36 -1.57
N GLU A 129 3.65 10.29 -2.44
CA GLU A 129 3.81 11.71 -2.07
C GLU A 129 2.56 12.23 -1.37
N PHE A 130 1.38 11.92 -1.91
CA PHE A 130 0.13 12.24 -1.25
C PHE A 130 0.00 11.58 0.13
N LEU A 131 0.24 10.28 0.26
CA LEU A 131 0.03 9.56 1.51
C LEU A 131 1.03 9.94 2.62
N VAL A 132 2.29 10.23 2.28
CA VAL A 132 3.36 10.41 3.28
C VAL A 132 3.67 11.85 3.66
N SER A 133 2.95 12.84 3.11
CA SER A 133 3.19 14.27 3.41
C SER A 133 2.04 14.97 4.13
N ARG A 134 0.89 14.30 4.29
CA ARG A 134 -0.26 14.87 4.99
C ARG A 134 -0.31 14.38 6.44
N ASN A 135 -0.37 15.32 7.37
CA ASN A 135 -0.30 15.08 8.82
C ASN A 135 -1.22 13.93 9.32
N SER A 136 -2.51 13.94 9.01
CA SER A 136 -3.41 12.88 9.51
C SER A 136 -3.12 11.52 8.88
N THR A 137 -2.68 11.51 7.62
CA THR A 137 -2.27 10.29 6.93
C THR A 137 -0.97 9.73 7.52
N VAL A 138 0.03 10.58 7.73
CA VAL A 138 1.30 10.21 8.39
C VAL A 138 1.05 9.67 9.80
N LYS A 139 0.24 10.35 10.61
CA LYS A 139 -0.14 9.87 11.95
C LYS A 139 -0.83 8.52 11.91
N TYR A 140 -1.76 8.32 10.98
CA TYR A 140 -2.42 7.03 10.78
C TYR A 140 -1.41 5.94 10.41
N LEU A 141 -0.55 6.21 9.42
CA LEU A 141 0.43 5.25 8.92
C LEU A 141 1.47 4.88 9.99
N ASN A 142 1.99 5.86 10.73
CA ASN A 142 2.91 5.62 11.84
C ASN A 142 2.26 4.85 12.98
N LYS A 143 1.03 5.21 13.37
CA LYS A 143 0.34 4.54 14.48
C LYS A 143 0.03 3.07 14.14
N LYS A 144 -0.47 2.81 12.93
CA LYS A 144 -0.93 1.46 12.55
C LYS A 144 0.21 0.54 12.12
N TYR A 145 1.21 1.06 11.39
CA TYR A 145 2.25 0.24 10.77
C TYR A 145 3.66 0.50 11.27
N LYS A 146 3.86 1.45 12.20
CA LYS A 146 5.16 1.79 12.80
C LYS A 146 6.24 2.18 11.78
N LEU A 147 5.84 2.91 10.73
CA LEU A 147 6.75 3.29 9.63
C LEU A 147 7.83 4.30 10.04
N GLY A 148 7.59 5.11 11.08
CA GLY A 148 8.53 6.18 11.46
C GLY A 148 8.66 7.27 10.39
N LEU A 149 7.61 7.48 9.59
CA LEU A 149 7.51 8.61 8.66
C LEU A 149 7.68 9.92 9.43
N TRP A 150 8.38 10.88 8.82
CA TRP A 150 8.56 12.20 9.41
C TRP A 150 7.20 12.89 9.59
N ASP A 151 6.87 13.22 10.84
CA ASP A 151 5.66 13.97 11.18
C ASP A 151 6.01 15.47 11.19
N PRO A 152 5.50 16.27 10.23
CA PRO A 152 5.78 17.70 10.16
C PRO A 152 5.35 18.48 11.41
N THR A 153 4.52 17.89 12.28
CA THR A 153 4.12 18.53 13.55
C THR A 153 5.07 18.26 14.72
N LEU A 154 6.04 17.36 14.55
CA LEU A 154 7.09 17.10 15.54
C LEU A 154 8.31 18.00 15.36
N ASP A 155 8.40 18.72 14.23
CA ASP A 155 9.40 19.75 13.99
C ASP A 155 8.81 21.13 14.33
N PRO A 156 9.30 21.85 15.36
CA PRO A 156 8.85 23.19 15.65
C PRO A 156 9.49 24.17 14.64
N VAL A 157 9.00 24.20 13.40
CA VAL A 157 9.44 25.19 12.41
C VAL A 157 8.25 25.89 11.75
N ARG A 158 7.97 27.07 12.32
CA ARG A 158 7.37 28.31 11.79
C ARG A 158 5.98 28.28 11.12
N LYS A 159 5.11 29.11 11.70
CA LYS A 159 3.79 29.50 11.20
C LYS A 159 3.91 30.43 9.98
N ASP A 160 4.54 30.00 8.89
CA ASP A 160 4.66 30.91 7.75
C ASP A 160 4.92 30.16 6.44
N GLN A 161 3.83 29.73 5.78
CA GLN A 161 3.47 30.00 4.37
C GLN A 161 2.16 29.30 3.97
#